data_AF-A0A075JVS2-F1
#
_entry.id   AF-A0A075JVS2-F1
#
_cell.length_a   1.000
_cell.length_b   1.000
_cell.length_c   1.000
_cell.angle_alpha   90.00
_cell.angle_beta   90.00
_cell.angle_gamma   90.00
#
_symmetry.space_group_name_H-M   'P 1'
#
loop_
_entity.id
_entity.type
_entity.pdbx_description
1 polymer ?
#
loop_
_entity_poly.entity_id
_entity_poly.type
_entity_poly.pdbx_seq_one_letter_code
_entity_poly.pdbx_strand_id
1 'polypeptide(L)' 'MYKVVAIGANQVSANMAFDGKIITFQTYEEAELFLKESQQKVFLPDNYKLIIKKE' A
#
# COMPACT_ATOMS: atom_id res chain seq x y z
N MET A 1 -5.58 -13.22 2.12
CA MET A 1 -4.84 -12.48 1.07
C MET A 1 -4.26 -11.22 1.71
N TYR A 2 -3.28 -10.54 1.12
CA TYR A 2 -2.68 -9.32 1.69
C TYR A 2 -2.92 -8.15 0.74
N LYS A 3 -3.09 -6.94 1.27
CA LYS A 3 -3.17 -5.72 0.47
C LYS A 3 -2.37 -4.60 1.12
N VAL A 4 -1.76 -3.77 0.29
CA VAL A 4 -1.09 -2.56 0.74
C VAL A 4 -2.10 -1.42 0.69
N VAL A 5 -2.31 -0.76 1.83
CA VAL A 5 -3.18 0.42 1.91
C VAL A 5 -2.37 1.62 2.38
N ALA A 6 -2.65 2.77 1.77
CA ALA A 6 -2.10 4.04 2.19
C ALA A 6 -3.08 4.69 3.18
N ILE A 7 -2.61 5.03 4.38
CA ILE A 7 -3.38 5.75 5.39
C ILE A 7 -2.85 7.16 5.45
N GLY A 8 -3.66 8.13 5.04
CA GLY A 8 -3.36 9.55 5.21
C GLY A 8 -3.44 9.98 6.68
N ALA A 9 -2.78 11.08 7.03
CA ALA A 9 -2.79 11.68 8.37
C ALA A 9 -4.22 11.98 8.88
N ASN A 10 -5.16 12.19 7.96
CA ASN A 10 -6.59 12.37 8.25
C ASN A 10 -7.34 11.04 8.49
N GLN A 11 -6.65 9.92 8.72
CA GLN A 11 -7.19 8.56 8.85
C GLN A 11 -7.94 8.04 7.62
N VAL A 12 -7.85 8.73 6.49
CA VAL A 12 -8.41 8.26 5.22
C VAL A 12 -7.55 7.13 4.68
N SER A 13 -8.12 5.93 4.59
CA SER A 13 -7.48 4.78 3.97
C SER A 13 -7.77 4.75 2.47
N ALA A 14 -6.73 4.82 1.66
CA ALA A 14 -6.78 4.57 0.22
C ALA A 14 -6.21 3.18 -0.07
N ASN A 15 -6.96 2.38 -0.83
CA ASN A 15 -6.43 1.13 -1.37
C ASN A 15 -5.48 1.47 -2.51
N MET A 16 -4.30 0.84 -2.55
CA MET A 16 -3.45 0.93 -3.73
C MET A 16 -4.17 0.25 -4.90
N ALA A 17 -4.45 1.02 -5.96
CA ALA A 17 -4.98 0.51 -7.20
C ALA A 17 -4.01 0.85 -8.34
N PHE A 18 -3.62 -0.16 -9.11
CA PHE A 18 -2.87 0.02 -10.35
C PHE A 18 -3.82 -0.29 -11.50
N ASP A 19 -3.95 0.63 -12.46
CA ASP A 19 -4.85 0.46 -13.61
C ASP A 19 -6.33 0.22 -13.20
N GLY A 20 -6.77 0.85 -12.10
CA GLY A 20 -8.13 0.70 -11.56
C GLY A 20 -8.41 -0.63 -10.84
N LYS A 21 -7.41 -1.53 -10.74
CA LYS A 21 -7.52 -2.79 -9.98
C LYS A 21 -6.80 -2.67 -8.65
N ILE A 22 -7.51 -3.06 -7.58
CA ILE A 22 -6.91 -3.16 -6.25
C ILE A 22 -5.81 -4.20 -6.31
N ILE A 23 -4.60 -3.80 -5.92
CA ILE A 23 -3.47 -4.72 -5.90
C ILE A 23 -3.58 -5.56 -4.64
N THR A 24 -3.78 -6.86 -4.82
CA THR A 24 -3.78 -7.86 -3.75
C THR A 24 -2.63 -8.82 -3.96
N PHE A 25 -1.92 -9.11 -2.88
CA PHE A 25 -0.78 -10.00 -2.82
C PHE A 25 -1.19 -11.31 -2.14
N GLN A 26 -0.64 -12.44 -2.58
CA GLN A 26 -0.96 -13.72 -1.95
C GLN A 26 -0.19 -13.90 -0.66
N THR A 27 1.05 -13.40 -0.62
CA THR A 27 1.96 -13.49 0.53
C THR A 27 2.26 -12.12 1.14
N TYR A 28 2.68 -12.15 2.40
CA TYR A 28 3.13 -10.94 3.10
C TYR A 28 4.43 -10.40 2.50
N GLU A 29 5.34 -11.29 2.08
CA GLU A 29 6.63 -10.92 1.48
C GLU A 29 6.46 -10.11 0.20
N GLU A 30 5.53 -10.50 -0.68
CA GLU A 30 5.21 -9.73 -1.89
C GLU A 30 4.65 -8.34 -1.57
N ALA A 31 3.77 -8.24 -0.56
CA ALA A 31 3.23 -6.96 -0.11
C ALA A 31 4.32 -6.07 0.51
N GLU A 32 5.27 -6.65 1.24
CA GLU A 32 6.40 -5.92 1.84
C GLU A 32 7.39 -5.42 0.78
N LEU A 33 7.70 -6.25 -0.22
CA LEU A 33 8.55 -5.87 -1.35
C LEU A 33 7.96 -4.67 -2.10
N PHE A 34 6.67 -4.75 -2.42
CA PHE A 34 5.94 -3.67 -3.07
C PHE A 34 5.91 -2.39 -2.22
N LEU A 35 5.73 -2.53 -0.89
CA LEU A 35 5.76 -1.40 0.04
C LEU A 35 7.14 -0.73 0.08
N LYS A 36 8.22 -1.51 0.15
CA LYS A 36 9.61 -1.01 0.09
C LYS A 36 9.90 -0.29 -1.23
N GLU A 37 9.50 -0.87 -2.36
CA GLU A 37 9.65 -0.24 -3.67
C GLU A 37 8.84 1.06 -3.78
N SER A 38 7.62 1.08 -3.24
CA SER A 38 6.72 2.24 -3.24
C SER A 38 7.14 3.34 -2.26
N GLN A 39 7.93 3.02 -1.23
CA GLN A 39 8.54 4.02 -0.34
C GLN A 39 9.81 4.62 -0.96
N GLN A 40 10.59 3.83 -1.69
CA GLN A 40 11.81 4.31 -2.35
C GLN A 40 11.52 5.19 -3.57
N LYS A 41 10.48 4.86 -4.34
CA LYS A 41 9.93 5.76 -5.35
C LYS A 41 8.94 6.67 -4.64
N VAL A 42 9.30 7.92 -4.37
CA VAL A 42 8.46 8.96 -3.72
C VAL A 42 7.10 9.11 -4.41
N PHE A 43 6.16 8.21 -4.15
CA PHE A 43 4.85 8.13 -4.81
C PHE A 43 3.74 8.69 -3.92
N LEU A 44 4.02 8.89 -2.64
CA LEU A 44 3.04 9.29 -1.65
C LEU A 44 3.52 10.55 -0.93
N PRO A 45 2.64 11.55 -0.74
CA PRO A 45 2.94 12.69 0.12
C PRO A 45 3.35 12.20 1.51
N ASP A 46 4.28 12.90 2.19
CA ASP A 46 4.76 12.58 3.56
C ASP A 46 3.65 12.30 4.57
N ASN A 47 2.45 12.80 4.31
CA ASN A 47 1.26 12.60 5.14
C ASN A 47 0.60 11.22 4.97
N TYR A 48 1.14 10.30 4.17
CA TYR A 48 0.60 8.96 3.97
C TYR A 48 1.54 7.88 4.50
N LYS A 49 1.00 6.99 5.34
CA LYS A 49 1.68 5.79 5.80
C LYS A 49 1.16 4.57 5.06
N LEU A 50 2.06 3.81 4.46
CA LEU A 50 1.73 2.51 3.90
C LEU A 50 1.66 1.46 5.01
N ILE A 51 0.58 0.70 5.04
CA ILE A 51 0.43 -0.47 5.92
C ILE A 51 0.00 -1.69 5.10
N ILE A 52 0.42 -2.87 5.55
CA ILE A 52 -0.02 -4.14 4.98
C ILE A 52 -1.22 -4.61 5.81
N LYS A 53 -2.36 -4.83 5.16
CA LYS A 53 -3.53 -5.44 5.77
C LYS A 53 -3.68 -6.88 5.29
N LYS A 54 -3.92 -7.79 6.23
CA LYS A 54 -4.38 -9.14 5.94
C LYS A 54 -5.89 -9.13 5.75
N GLU A 55 -6.34 -9.69 4.65
CA GLU A 55 -7.73 -9.95 4.27
C GLU A 55 -8.04 -11.44 4.42
#